data_AF-A0A939XGP6-F1
#
_entry.id   AF-A0A939XGP6-F1
#
_cell.length_a   1.000
_cell.length_b   1.000
_cell.length_c   1.000
_cell.angle_alpha   90.00
_cell.angle_beta   90.00
_cell.angle_gamma   90.00
#
_symmetry.space_group_name_H-M   'P 1'
#
loop_
_entity.id
_entity.type
_entity.pdbx_description
1 polymer ?
#
loop_
_entity_poly.entity_id
_entity_poly.type
_entity_poly.pdbx_seq_one_letter_code
_entity_poly.pdbx_strand_id
1 'polypeptide(L)' 'GQRPSIEDASTELASAPLGNFKFVDLKITSDGDTFGFWFAPNGKKWTKLIDGVDAEFLTTLRAGGFTGTLIGLYAEK' A
#
# COMPACT_ATOMS: atom_id res chain seq x y z
N GLY A 1 -1.09 -28.45 22.84
CA GLY A 1 -0.26 -27.90 21.75
C GLY A 1 -0.68 -26.47 21.55
N GLN A 2 0.23 -25.52 21.74
CA GLN A 2 -0.02 -24.10 21.51
C GLN A 2 -0.41 -23.91 20.04
N ARG A 3 -1.60 -23.37 19.80
CA ARG A 3 -1.96 -22.79 18.51
C ARG A 3 -0.96 -21.66 18.24
N PRO A 4 -0.28 -21.61 17.08
CA PRO A 4 0.52 -20.45 16.74
C PRO A 4 -0.43 -19.27 16.62
N SER A 5 -0.26 -18.28 17.49
CA SER A 5 -0.82 -16.95 17.29
C SER A 5 -0.21 -16.44 16.00
N ILE A 6 -0.99 -16.43 14.92
CA ILE A 6 -0.61 -15.67 13.73
C ILE A 6 -0.71 -14.22 14.20
N GLU A 7 0.42 -13.63 14.58
CA GLU A 7 0.50 -12.18 14.71
C GLU A 7 0.07 -11.62 13.35
N ASP A 8 -0.95 -10.77 13.37
CA ASP A 8 -1.34 -9.91 12.25
C ASP A 8 -0.17 -8.97 11.94
N ALA A 9 0.90 -9.51 11.34
CA ALA A 9 2.10 -8.79 11.04
C ALA A 9 1.84 -7.92 9.80
N SER A 10 1.41 -6.68 10.03
CA SER A 10 1.41 -5.66 8.99
C SER A 10 2.85 -5.42 8.54
N THR A 11 3.12 -5.66 7.26
CA THR A 11 4.44 -5.42 6.67
C THR A 11 4.41 -4.09 5.94
N GLU A 12 5.23 -3.14 6.36
CA GLU A 12 5.42 -1.88 5.63
C GLU A 12 6.26 -2.13 4.38
N LEU A 13 5.70 -1.84 3.20
CA LEU A 13 6.40 -1.99 1.92
C LEU A 13 7.17 -0.72 1.52
N ALA A 14 6.63 0.46 1.86
CA ALA A 14 7.29 1.75 1.62
C ALA A 14 6.63 2.88 2.43
N SER A 15 7.46 3.85 2.82
CA SER A 15 7.03 5.12 3.38
C SER A 15 7.86 6.27 2.84
N ALA A 16 7.30 7.48 2.90
CA ALA A 16 8.00 8.71 2.57
C ALA A 16 7.63 9.80 3.58
N PRO A 17 8.60 10.61 4.05
CA PRO A 17 8.32 11.72 4.94
C PRO A 17 7.48 12.78 4.22
N LEU A 18 6.45 13.28 4.91
CA LEU A 18 5.64 14.39 4.42
C LEU A 18 6.27 15.72 4.89
N GLY A 19 6.51 16.63 3.96
CA GLY A 19 6.96 17.99 4.26
C GLY A 19 5.81 18.96 4.46
N ASN A 20 6.11 20.27 4.52
CA ASN A 20 5.08 21.31 4.59
C ASN A 20 4.40 21.51 3.23
N PHE A 21 3.23 20.89 3.06
CA PHE A 21 2.33 21.11 1.93
C PHE A 21 0.88 21.25 2.40
N LYS A 22 0.03 21.88 1.60
CA LYS A 22 -1.39 22.12 1.95
C LYS A 22 -2.27 20.89 1.70
N PHE A 23 -1.92 20.08 0.71
CA PHE A 23 -2.58 18.83 0.35
C PHE A 23 -1.59 17.91 -0.37
N VAL A 24 -1.91 16.62 -0.42
CA VAL A 24 -1.18 15.61 -1.17
C VAL A 24 -2.17 14.82 -2.02
N ASP A 25 -1.87 14.67 -3.31
CA ASP A 25 -2.61 13.76 -4.17
C ASP A 25 -1.96 12.39 -4.13
N LEU A 26 -2.78 11.34 -4.14
CA LEU A 26 -2.33 9.95 -4.15
C LEU A 26 -2.79 9.29 -5.45
N LYS A 27 -1.95 8.43 -6.01
CA LYS A 27 -2.26 7.69 -7.23
C LYS A 27 -1.74 6.27 -7.11
N ILE A 28 -2.59 5.34 -7.55
CA ILE A 28 -2.26 3.93 -7.70
C ILE A 28 -2.37 3.62 -9.18
N THR A 29 -1.36 2.94 -9.73
CA THR A 29 -1.35 2.41 -11.08
C THR A 29 -1.29 0.89 -11.00
N SER A 30 -1.98 0.20 -11.89
CA SER A 30 -1.88 -1.25 -12.05
C SER A 30 -1.57 -1.57 -13.50
N ASP A 31 -0.64 -2.48 -13.73
CA ASP A 31 -0.27 -2.97 -15.06
C ASP A 31 -0.66 -4.44 -15.28
N GLY A 32 -1.62 -4.93 -14.49
CA GLY A 32 -2.12 -6.32 -14.54
C GLY A 32 -1.49 -7.17 -13.46
N ASP A 33 -0.16 -7.28 -13.47
CA ASP A 33 0.59 -8.15 -12.56
C ASP A 33 1.22 -7.39 -11.40
N THR A 34 1.33 -6.06 -11.50
CA THR A 34 1.93 -5.24 -10.45
C THR A 34 1.14 -3.96 -10.16
N PHE A 35 1.46 -3.39 -8.99
CA PHE A 35 0.98 -2.10 -8.54
C PHE A 35 2.13 -1.11 -8.35
N GLY A 36 1.85 0.12 -8.72
CA GLY A 36 2.68 1.28 -8.46
C GLY A 36 1.93 2.31 -7.62
N PHE A 37 2.60 2.84 -6.60
CA PHE A 37 2.07 3.83 -5.67
C PHE A 37 2.85 5.14 -5.81
N TRP A 38 2.11 6.24 -5.90
CA TRP A 38 2.64 7.56 -6.19
C TRP A 38 1.95 8.61 -5.32
N PHE A 39 2.68 9.69 -5.02
CA PHE A 39 2.14 10.85 -4.34
C PHE A 39 2.60 12.15 -4.99
N ALA A 40 1.81 13.22 -4.89
CA ALA A 40 2.15 14.54 -5.40
C ALA A 40 1.83 15.63 -4.36
N PRO A 41 2.86 16.21 -3.69
CA PRO A 41 2.66 17.34 -2.79
C PRO A 41 2.15 18.56 -3.55
N ASN A 42 1.05 19.15 -3.07
CA ASN A 42 0.33 20.25 -3.70
C ASN A 42 -0.02 20.01 -5.19
N GLY A 43 -0.21 18.75 -5.59
CA GLY A 43 -0.58 18.36 -6.97
C GLY A 43 0.44 18.71 -8.05
N LYS A 44 1.70 18.97 -7.67
CA LYS A 44 2.73 19.46 -8.61
C LYS A 44 3.39 18.36 -9.41
N LYS A 45 4.15 17.48 -8.74
CA LYS A 45 4.97 16.45 -9.38
C LYS A 45 4.70 15.11 -8.72
N TRP A 46 4.31 14.13 -9.52
CA TRP A 46 4.20 12.75 -9.08
C TRP A 46 5.58 12.22 -8.70
N THR A 47 5.67 11.74 -7.46
CA THR A 47 6.84 11.08 -6.88
C THR A 47 6.49 9.62 -6.65
N LYS A 48 7.37 8.73 -7.10
CA LYS A 48 7.21 7.28 -6.91
C LYS A 48 7.44 6.97 -5.44
N LEU A 49 6.48 6.32 -4.79
CA LEU A 49 6.66 5.76 -3.45
C LEU A 49 7.25 4.35 -3.56
N ILE A 50 6.57 3.49 -4.33
CA ILE A 50 7.01 2.14 -4.67
C ILE A 50 6.36 1.72 -5.99
N ASP A 51 6.99 0.82 -6.73
CA ASP A 51 6.53 0.34 -8.03
C ASP A 51 6.93 -1.12 -8.22
N GLY A 52 6.20 -1.85 -9.07
CA GLY A 52 6.42 -3.28 -9.27
C GLY A 52 6.02 -4.14 -8.07
N VAL A 53 5.09 -3.67 -7.23
CA VAL A 53 4.55 -4.47 -6.13
C VAL A 53 3.68 -5.56 -6.72
N ASP A 54 4.09 -6.81 -6.58
CA ASP A 54 3.36 -7.96 -7.12
C ASP A 54 1.90 -7.95 -6.65
N ALA A 55 0.96 -8.03 -7.59
CA ALA A 55 -0.46 -8.12 -7.31
C ALA A 55 -0.81 -9.35 -6.46
N GLU A 56 0.03 -10.39 -6.49
CA GLU A 56 -0.09 -11.59 -5.65
C GLU A 56 0.04 -11.27 -4.14
N PHE A 57 0.73 -10.19 -3.75
CA PHE A 57 0.73 -9.72 -2.35
C PHE A 57 -0.65 -9.22 -1.88
N LEU A 58 -1.48 -8.77 -2.82
CA LEU A 58 -2.80 -8.20 -2.56
C LEU A 58 -3.93 -9.22 -2.81
N THR A 59 -3.67 -10.24 -3.63
CA THR A 59 -4.59 -11.35 -3.88
C THR A 59 -4.25 -12.54 -3.00
N THR A 60 -5.14 -12.82 -2.06
CA THR A 60 -5.22 -14.04 -1.24
C THR A 60 -4.75 -15.34 -1.92
N LEU A 61 -3.45 -15.65 -1.81
CA LEU A 61 -2.94 -17.02 -1.98
C LEU A 61 -2.39 -17.64 -0.69
N ARG A 62 -2.40 -16.90 0.44
CA ARG A 62 -2.13 -17.45 1.78
C ARG A 62 -3.27 -17.42 2.79
N ALA A 63 -4.36 -16.70 2.53
CA ALA A 63 -5.57 -16.78 3.36
C ALA A 63 -6.71 -17.30 2.46
N GLY A 64 -7.08 -18.57 2.63
CA GLY A 64 -8.09 -19.25 1.81
C GLY A 64 -9.49 -18.67 1.98
N GLY A 65 -9.77 -17.55 1.31
CA GLY A 65 -11.06 -16.89 1.39
C GLY A 65 -11.11 -15.58 0.62
N PHE A 66 -12.27 -15.30 0.06
CA PHE A 66 -12.62 -14.17 -0.78
C PHE A 66 -12.66 -12.84 0.02
N THR A 67 -11.53 -12.40 0.57
CA THR A 67 -11.38 -11.06 1.15
C THR A 67 -10.62 -10.19 0.17
N GLY A 68 -11.34 -9.28 -0.50
CA GLY A 68 -10.74 -8.34 -1.45
C GLY A 68 -9.69 -7.44 -0.79
N THR A 69 -8.75 -6.96 -1.60
CA THR A 69 -7.74 -5.99 -1.20
C THR A 69 -8.38 -4.68 -0.75
N LEU A 70 -8.15 -4.26 0.50
CA LEU A 70 -8.47 -2.91 0.94
C LEU A 70 -7.24 -2.03 0.80
N ILE A 71 -7.24 -1.11 -0.16
CA ILE A 71 -6.28 -0.01 -0.20
C ILE A 71 -6.94 1.20 0.46
N GLY A 72 -6.70 1.37 1.77
CA GLY A 72 -7.24 2.48 2.55
C GLY A 72 -6.16 3.49 2.91
N LEU A 73 -6.46 4.79 2.74
CA LEU A 73 -5.64 5.85 3.30
C LEU A 73 -5.73 5.80 4.82
N TYR A 74 -4.62 5.57 5.49
CA TYR A 74 -4.52 5.68 6.94
C TYR A 74 -3.69 6.92 7.31
N ALA A 75 -4.15 7.65 8.31
CA ALA A 75 -3.41 8.74 8.92
C ALA A 75 -3.52 8.56 10.44
N GLU A 76 -2.38 8.38 11.10
CA GLU A 76 -2.28 8.43 12.56
C GLU A 76 -1.76 9.80 13.01
N LYS A 77 -2.04 10.13 14.28
CA LYS A 77 -1.77 11.44 14.89
C LYS A 77 -0.38 11.49 15.50
#